data_AF-A0A3S1JXC1-F1
#
_entry.id   AF-A0A3S1JXC1-F1
#
_cell.length_a   1.000
_cell.length_b   1.000
_cell.length_c   1.000
_cell.angle_alpha   90.00
_cell.angle_beta   90.00
_cell.angle_gamma   90.00
#
_symmetry.space_group_name_H-M   'P 1'
#
loop_
_entity.id
_entity.type
_entity.pdbx_description
1 polymer ?
#
loop_
_entity_poly.entity_id
_entity_poly.type
_entity_poly.pdbx_seq_one_letter_code
_entity_poly.pdbx_strand_id
1 'polypeptide(L)'
;SMMPTISGIPGYIAPIAIVTSGYALFQTANNTAVMSDIRPDQRGVISGLLNLSRNLGLITGASAMGAVFAFASVTIDIATARPEAVAAGMRITFAVAAVLIVVALAMAVGSRALAARPSLPGDIS
;
A
#
# COMPACT_ATOMS: atom_id res chain seq x y z
N SER A 1 3.58 11.74 -28.05
CA SER A 1 2.97 10.40 -28.08
C SER A 1 3.86 9.44 -28.84
N MET A 2 4.56 8.54 -28.15
CA MET A 2 5.09 7.29 -28.69
C MET A 2 5.33 6.32 -27.52
N MET A 3 4.29 5.58 -27.13
CA MET A 3 4.49 4.25 -26.56
C MET A 3 3.82 3.29 -27.55
N PRO A 4 4.51 2.22 -27.98
CA PRO A 4 3.93 1.28 -28.92
C PRO A 4 2.63 0.73 -28.35
N THR A 5 1.55 0.79 -29.13
CA THR A 5 0.25 0.14 -28.90
C THR A 5 0.36 -1.40 -28.86
N ILE A 6 1.56 -1.95 -28.65
CA ILE A 6 1.91 -3.37 -28.84
C ILE A 6 1.61 -4.24 -27.61
N SER A 7 1.04 -3.67 -26.54
CA SER A 7 0.66 -4.43 -25.35
C SER A 7 -0.78 -4.18 -24.92
N GLY A 8 -1.72 -4.03 -25.88
CA GLY A 8 -3.14 -3.71 -25.63
C GLY A 8 -3.75 -4.29 -24.35
N ILE A 9 -4.37 -5.47 -24.43
CA ILE A 9 -4.91 -6.15 -23.24
C ILE A 9 -3.80 -6.71 -22.33
N PRO A 10 -2.71 -7.34 -22.84
CA PRO A 10 -1.70 -7.95 -21.98
C PRO A 10 -0.95 -6.97 -21.08
N GLY A 11 -0.66 -5.76 -21.56
CA GLY A 11 0.05 -4.73 -20.81
C GLY A 11 -0.81 -4.05 -19.75
N TYR A 12 -2.13 -4.21 -19.83
CA TYR A 12 -3.07 -3.83 -18.78
C TYR A 12 -3.28 -4.95 -17.75
N ILE A 13 -3.42 -6.19 -18.22
CA ILE A 13 -3.70 -7.34 -17.35
C ILE A 13 -2.48 -7.75 -16.53
N ALA A 14 -1.27 -7.72 -17.11
CA ALA A 14 -0.06 -8.16 -16.40
C ALA A 14 0.22 -7.35 -15.12
N PRO A 15 0.20 -5.99 -15.13
CA PRO A 15 0.33 -5.21 -13.90
C PRO A 15 -0.74 -5.51 -12.86
N ILE A 16 -2.01 -5.67 -13.28
CA ILE A 16 -3.12 -5.99 -12.37
C ILE A 16 -2.89 -7.34 -11.71
N ALA A 17 -2.51 -8.36 -12.49
CA ALA A 17 -2.21 -9.69 -11.98
C ALA A 17 -1.06 -9.63 -10.96
N ILE A 18 0.05 -8.97 -11.31
CA ILE A 18 1.21 -8.82 -10.43
C ILE A 18 0.83 -8.14 -9.11
N VAL A 19 0.11 -7.01 -9.17
CA VAL A 19 -0.31 -6.26 -7.99
C VAL A 19 -1.26 -7.08 -7.12
N THR A 20 -2.23 -7.76 -7.75
CA THR A 20 -3.25 -8.56 -7.03
C THR A 20 -2.61 -9.77 -6.34
N SER A 21 -1.77 -10.51 -7.07
CA SER A 21 -1.07 -11.67 -6.51
C SER A 21 -0.09 -11.24 -5.42
N GLY A 22 0.67 -10.17 -5.64
CA GLY A 22 1.56 -9.59 -4.62
C GLY A 22 0.77 -9.22 -3.36
N TYR A 23 -0.31 -8.45 -3.52
CA TYR A 23 -1.18 -8.07 -2.41
C TYR A 23 -1.69 -9.28 -1.62
N ALA A 24 -2.20 -10.32 -2.30
CA ALA A 24 -2.70 -11.52 -1.64
C ALA A 24 -1.60 -12.26 -0.84
N LEU A 25 -0.41 -12.42 -1.41
CA LEU A 25 0.73 -13.05 -0.74
C LEU A 25 1.20 -12.25 0.47
N PHE A 26 1.36 -10.93 0.32
CA PHE A 26 1.76 -10.04 1.42
C PHE A 26 0.72 -10.01 2.54
N GLN A 27 -0.57 -9.93 2.19
CA GLN A 27 -1.66 -9.91 3.15
C GLN A 27 -1.70 -11.23 3.95
N THR A 28 -1.51 -12.37 3.29
CA THR A 28 -1.48 -13.68 3.93
C THR A 28 -0.31 -13.80 4.91
N ALA A 29 0.92 -13.50 4.46
CA ALA A 29 2.10 -13.55 5.31
C ALA A 29 2.02 -12.59 6.50
N ASN A 30 1.50 -11.37 6.29
CA ASN A 30 1.32 -10.38 7.34
C ASN A 30 0.27 -10.82 8.37
N ASN A 31 -0.87 -11.35 7.92
CA ASN A 31 -1.90 -11.88 8.82
C ASN A 31 -1.35 -13.00 9.70
N THR A 32 -0.66 -13.98 9.10
CA THR A 32 -0.08 -15.09 9.85
C THR A 32 0.97 -14.62 10.85
N ALA A 33 1.82 -13.67 10.47
CA ALA A 33 2.84 -13.11 11.36
C ALA A 33 2.24 -12.33 12.55
N VAL A 34 1.13 -11.63 12.36
CA VAL A 34 0.43 -10.97 13.48
C VAL A 34 -0.22 -12.03 14.39
N MET A 35 -0.70 -13.14 13.83
CA MET A 35 -1.46 -14.16 14.57
C MET A 35 -0.61 -15.22 15.27
N SER A 36 0.69 -15.34 14.97
CA SER A 36 1.55 -16.45 15.44
C SER A 36 1.58 -16.58 16.96
N ASP A 37 1.64 -15.45 17.66
CA ASP A 37 1.89 -15.40 19.12
C ASP A 37 0.66 -14.98 19.93
N ILE A 38 -0.53 -15.04 19.32
CA ILE A 38 -1.79 -14.60 19.95
C ILE A 38 -2.50 -15.76 20.64
N ARG A 39 -2.83 -15.56 21.91
CA ARG A 39 -3.60 -16.51 22.73
C ARG A 39 -4.98 -16.77 22.12
N PRO A 40 -5.50 -18.01 22.15
CA PRO A 40 -6.74 -18.38 21.45
C PRO A 40 -7.96 -17.51 21.81
N ASP A 41 -8.06 -17.06 23.06
CA ASP A 41 -9.12 -16.20 23.59
C ASP A 41 -9.13 -14.78 23.00
N GLN A 42 -8.00 -14.30 22.47
CA GLN A 42 -7.85 -12.94 21.95
C GLN A 42 -7.81 -12.87 20.42
N ARG A 43 -7.73 -14.01 19.72
CA ARG A 43 -7.60 -14.06 18.25
C ARG A 43 -8.75 -13.36 17.53
N GLY A 44 -9.98 -13.46 18.05
CA GLY A 44 -11.14 -12.79 17.47
C GLY A 44 -11.01 -11.26 17.49
N VAL A 45 -10.61 -10.70 18.63
CA VAL A 45 -10.44 -9.25 18.80
C VAL A 45 -9.29 -8.73 17.95
N ILE A 46 -8.15 -9.43 17.93
CA ILE A 46 -7.00 -9.00 17.13
C ILE A 46 -7.28 -9.14 15.63
N SER A 47 -7.98 -10.19 15.20
CA SER A 47 -8.41 -10.33 13.80
C SER A 47 -9.39 -9.23 13.39
N GLY A 48 -10.31 -8.86 14.29
CA GLY A 48 -11.21 -7.72 14.11
C GLY A 48 -10.45 -6.41 13.96
N LEU A 49 -9.49 -6.12 14.85
CA LEU A 49 -8.68 -4.91 14.81
C LEU A 49 -7.79 -4.86 13.55
N LEU A 50 -7.20 -5.99 13.15
CA LEU A 50 -6.41 -6.10 11.94
C LEU A 50 -7.24 -5.83 10.68
N ASN A 51 -8.45 -6.40 10.61
CA ASN A 51 -9.35 -6.15 9.51
C ASN A 51 -9.85 -4.70 9.49
N LEU A 52 -10.16 -4.12 10.65
CA LEU A 52 -10.56 -2.72 10.76
C LEU A 52 -9.44 -1.80 10.28
N SER A 53 -8.22 -1.98 10.79
CA SER A 53 -7.05 -1.21 10.39
C SER A 53 -6.85 -1.26 8.87
N ARG A 54 -6.99 -2.44 8.26
CA ARG A 54 -6.90 -2.61 6.81
C ARG A 54 -7.96 -1.82 6.06
N ASN A 55 -9.23 -1.99 6.44
CA ASN A 55 -10.33 -1.31 5.74
C ASN A 55 -10.24 0.21 5.90
N LEU A 56 -9.86 0.69 7.08
CA LEU A 56 -9.58 2.12 7.28
C LEU A 56 -8.44 2.59 6.39
N GLY A 57 -7.33 1.85 6.34
CA GLY A 57 -6.21 2.16 5.44
C GLY A 57 -6.61 2.21 3.97
N LEU A 58 -7.46 1.28 3.50
CA LEU A 58 -7.98 1.26 2.13
C LEU A 58 -8.90 2.44 1.84
N ILE A 59 -9.87 2.73 2.72
CA ILE A 59 -10.83 3.84 2.55
C ILE A 59 -10.07 5.17 2.58
N THR A 60 -9.24 5.40 3.60
CA THR A 60 -8.44 6.63 3.73
C THR A 60 -7.49 6.78 2.56
N GLY A 61 -6.83 5.69 2.13
CA GLY A 61 -5.93 5.70 0.98
C GLY A 61 -6.65 6.07 -0.32
N ALA A 62 -7.79 5.46 -0.60
CA ALA A 62 -8.59 5.77 -1.79
C ALA A 62 -9.06 7.23 -1.80
N SER A 63 -9.57 7.74 -0.68
CA SER A 63 -9.98 9.14 -0.54
C SER A 63 -8.81 10.11 -0.71
N ALA A 64 -7.67 9.82 -0.07
CA ALA A 64 -6.48 10.67 -0.16
C ALA A 64 -5.91 10.71 -1.58
N MET A 65 -5.81 9.56 -2.25
CA MET A 65 -5.33 9.50 -3.65
C MET A 65 -6.28 10.20 -4.61
N GLY A 66 -7.60 10.12 -4.38
CA GLY A 66 -8.61 10.87 -5.12
C GLY A 66 -8.45 12.39 -4.94
N ALA A 67 -8.19 12.85 -3.71
CA ALA A 67 -7.94 14.26 -3.43
C ALA A 67 -6.63 14.76 -4.07
N VAL A 68 -5.53 13.98 -3.97
CA VAL A 68 -4.26 14.29 -4.64
C VAL A 68 -4.45 14.38 -6.15
N PHE A 69 -5.19 13.45 -6.75
CA PHE A 69 -5.49 13.48 -8.18
C PHE A 69 -6.30 14.73 -8.57
N ALA A 70 -7.36 15.05 -7.83
CA ALA A 70 -8.20 16.23 -8.10
C ALA A 70 -7.38 17.53 -8.01
N PHE A 71 -6.52 17.65 -6.99
CA PHE A 71 -5.63 18.79 -6.83
C PHE A 71 -4.60 18.87 -7.97
N ALA A 72 -3.96 17.74 -8.30
CA ALA A 72 -2.88 17.67 -9.28
C ALA A 72 -3.34 17.83 -10.72
N SER A 73 -4.60 17.52 -11.03
CA SER A 73 -5.18 17.68 -12.37
C SER A 73 -5.66 19.10 -12.67
N VAL A 74 -5.68 20.01 -11.68
CA VAL A 74 -6.02 21.45 -11.83
C VAL A 74 -7.29 21.67 -12.68
N THR A 75 -8.26 20.78 -12.53
CA THR A 75 -9.52 20.82 -13.30
C THR A 75 -10.70 20.98 -12.36
N ILE A 76 -11.54 21.98 -12.64
CA ILE A 76 -12.80 22.21 -11.92
C ILE A 76 -13.88 21.24 -12.42
N ASP A 77 -13.69 20.65 -13.61
CA ASP A 77 -14.61 19.72 -14.24
C ASP A 77 -13.87 18.56 -14.94
N ILE A 78 -13.95 17.37 -14.32
CA ILE A 78 -13.28 16.16 -14.81
C ILE A 78 -13.85 15.71 -16.16
N ALA A 79 -15.12 16.03 -16.46
CA ALA A 79 -15.76 15.65 -17.72
C ALA A 79 -15.21 16.44 -18.94
N THR A 80 -14.62 17.61 -18.70
CA THR A 80 -14.02 18.48 -19.73
C THR A 80 -12.49 18.57 -19.63
N ALA A 81 -11.88 17.80 -18.73
CA ALA A 81 -10.45 17.83 -18.49
C ALA A 81 -9.65 17.39 -19.73
N ARG A 82 -8.67 18.21 -20.12
CA ARG A 82 -7.75 17.87 -21.21
C ARG A 82 -6.99 16.58 -20.89
N PRO A 83 -6.74 15.68 -21.85
CA PRO A 83 -6.01 14.43 -21.62
C PRO A 83 -4.64 14.64 -20.95
N GLU A 84 -3.99 15.76 -21.23
CA GLU A 84 -2.71 16.13 -20.61
C GLU A 84 -2.83 16.36 -19.10
N ALA A 85 -3.92 16.97 -18.63
CA ALA A 85 -4.17 17.27 -17.22
C ALA A 85 -4.47 15.99 -16.42
N VAL A 86 -5.25 15.07 -17.01
CA VAL A 86 -5.51 13.75 -16.42
C VAL A 86 -4.21 12.94 -16.32
N ALA A 87 -3.40 12.93 -17.38
CA ALA A 87 -2.11 12.24 -17.37
C ALA A 87 -1.14 12.80 -16.30
N ALA A 88 -1.09 14.13 -16.14
CA ALA A 88 -0.30 14.78 -15.10
C ALA A 88 -0.81 14.42 -13.70
N GLY A 89 -2.12 14.49 -13.46
CA GLY A 89 -2.74 14.10 -12.20
C GLY A 89 -2.43 12.64 -11.83
N MET A 90 -2.58 11.71 -12.77
CA MET A 90 -2.26 10.29 -12.56
C MET A 90 -0.79 10.08 -12.20
N ARG A 91 0.14 10.74 -12.90
CA ARG A 91 1.59 10.62 -12.60
C ARG A 91 1.92 11.11 -11.19
N ILE A 92 1.35 12.24 -10.78
CA ILE A 92 1.57 12.79 -9.43
C ILE A 92 0.99 11.85 -8.38
N THR A 93 -0.25 11.38 -8.55
CA THR A 93 -0.87 10.42 -7.62
C THR A 93 -0.05 9.15 -7.49
N PHE A 94 0.41 8.57 -8.59
CA PHE A 94 1.28 7.38 -8.55
C PHE A 94 2.64 7.66 -7.91
N ALA A 95 3.24 8.83 -8.14
CA ALA A 95 4.49 9.21 -7.49
C ALA A 95 4.32 9.33 -5.97
N VAL A 96 3.24 9.97 -5.50
CA VAL A 96 2.91 10.04 -4.07
C VAL A 96 2.68 8.65 -3.49
N ALA A 97 1.92 7.79 -4.18
CA ALA A 97 1.70 6.42 -3.74
C ALA A 97 3.01 5.63 -3.64
N ALA A 98 3.91 5.78 -4.61
CA ALA A 98 5.23 5.14 -4.60
C ALA A 98 6.07 5.58 -3.40
N VAL A 99 6.09 6.89 -3.08
CA VAL A 99 6.78 7.42 -1.90
C VAL A 99 6.19 6.83 -0.61
N LEU A 100 4.87 6.79 -0.48
CA LEU A 100 4.22 6.19 0.70
C LEU A 100 4.54 4.70 0.86
N ILE A 101 4.62 3.95 -0.24
CA ILE A 101 5.04 2.54 -0.22
C ILE A 101 6.49 2.42 0.25
N VAL A 102 7.40 3.26 -0.25
CA VAL A 102 8.82 3.26 0.19
C VAL A 102 8.92 3.56 1.69
N VAL A 103 8.17 4.54 2.19
CA VAL A 103 8.12 4.86 3.64
C VAL A 103 7.58 3.67 4.44
N ALA A 104 6.50 3.02 3.98
CA ALA A 104 5.95 1.84 4.62
C ALA A 104 6.94 0.67 4.67
N LEU A 105 7.67 0.43 3.58
CA LEU A 105 8.73 -0.58 3.52
C LEU A 105 9.88 -0.25 4.48
N ALA A 106 10.31 1.01 4.55
CA ALA A 106 11.34 1.45 5.48
C ALA A 106 10.93 1.22 6.95
N MET A 107 9.67 1.53 7.30
CA MET A 107 9.12 1.24 8.63
C MET A 107 9.06 -0.26 8.92
N ALA A 108 8.64 -1.07 7.94
CA ALA A 108 8.56 -2.52 8.09
C ALA A 108 9.94 -3.17 8.30
N VAL A 109 10.95 -2.72 7.56
CA VAL A 109 12.34 -3.19 7.74
C VAL A 109 12.93 -2.69 9.06
N GLY A 110 12.72 -1.41 9.40
CA GLY A 110 13.19 -0.82 10.65
C GLY A 110 12.63 -1.52 11.89
N SER A 111 11.32 -1.74 11.93
CA SER A 111 10.65 -2.44 13.03
C SER A 111 11.15 -3.87 13.23
N ARG A 112 11.46 -4.60 12.15
CA ARG A 112 12.09 -5.92 12.24
C ARG A 112 13.52 -5.86 12.78
N ALA A 113 14.30 -4.87 12.36
CA ALA A 113 15.65 -4.68 12.88
C ALA A 113 15.66 -4.34 14.39
N LEU A 114 14.67 -3.57 14.85
CA LEU A 114 14.45 -3.29 16.28
C LEU A 114 14.07 -4.55 17.07
N ALA A 115 13.17 -5.38 16.54
CA ALA A 115 12.75 -6.63 17.18
C ALA A 115 13.85 -7.71 17.20
N ALA A 116 14.78 -7.67 16.24
CA ALA A 116 15.89 -8.61 16.13
C ALA A 116 17.10 -8.26 17.03
N ARG A 117 17.08 -7.13 17.75
CA ARG A 117 18.15 -6.77 18.69
C ARG A 117 18.11 -7.69 19.92
N PRO A 118 19.14 -8.53 20.16
CA PRO A 118 19.23 -9.33 21.37
C PRO A 118 19.40 -8.40 22.58
N SER A 119 18.64 -8.62 23.64
CA SER A 119 18.94 -8.06 24.96
C SER A 119 20.33 -8.53 25.38
N LEU A 120 21.28 -7.58 25.51
CA LEU A 120 22.62 -7.84 26.00
C LEU A 120 22.57 -8.54 27.37
N PRO A 121 23.32 -9.62 27.61
CA PRO A 121 23.49 -10.19 28.94
C PRO A 121 24.27 -9.21 29.80
N GLY A 122 23.60 -8.56 30.75
CA GLY A 122 24.21 -7.62 31.68
C GLY A 122 23.33 -7.43 32.92
N ASP A 123 23.40 -8.39 33.83
CA ASP A 123 23.67 -8.20 35.27
C ASP A 123 23.34 -9.49 36.04
N ILE A 124 24.33 -10.37 36.10
CA ILE A 124 24.50 -11.27 37.25
C ILE A 124 25.93 -11.07 37.76
N SER A 125 26.10 -10.06 38.60
CA SER A 125 27.24 -9.93 39.52
C SER A 125 26.71 -9.97 40.94
#